data_AF-A0A7R9S321-F1
#
_entry.id   AF-A0A7R9S321-F1
#
_cell.length_a   1.000
_cell.length_b   1.000
_cell.length_c   1.000
_cell.angle_alpha   90.00
_cell.angle_beta   90.00
_cell.angle_gamma   90.00
#
_symmetry.space_group_name_H-M   'P 1'
#
loop_
_entity.id
_entity.type
_entity.pdbx_description
1 polymer ?
#
loop_
_entity_poly.entity_id
_entity_poly.type
_entity_poly.pdbx_seq_one_letter_code
_entity_poly.pdbx_strand_id
1 'polypeptide(L)'
;PIMKNCLQGKPKSGRTWKEDKSRTSSVISVRALKSSWEKKTRQRQQKKLVKEYAKQVETDRKQRLEDKRNRQVENRKRREENAKKSEVVQVIKNTAKLKRMRKKHLRKIEKRDTTVVNKSC
;
A
#
# COMPACT_ATOMS: atom_id res chain seq x y z
N PRO A 1 -42.31 -18.28 25.42
CA PRO A 1 -40.99 -17.66 25.69
C PRO A 1 -40.20 -18.50 26.71
N ILE A 2 -39.28 -19.32 26.21
CA ILE A 2 -38.47 -20.22 27.06
C ILE A 2 -37.56 -19.34 27.92
N MET A 3 -37.73 -19.43 29.24
CA MET A 3 -36.94 -18.68 30.21
C MET A 3 -35.46 -19.03 30.02
N LYS A 4 -34.64 -18.05 29.62
CA LYS A 4 -33.18 -18.20 29.60
C LYS A 4 -32.74 -18.44 31.04
N ASN A 5 -32.27 -19.64 31.35
CA ASN A 5 -31.66 -19.97 32.64
C ASN A 5 -30.55 -18.96 32.95
N CYS A 6 -30.83 -18.06 33.90
CA CYS A 6 -29.94 -17.01 34.37
C CYS A 6 -28.94 -17.57 35.37
N LEU A 7 -28.03 -18.44 34.91
CA LEU A 7 -26.93 -18.96 35.74
C LEU A 7 -25.66 -18.09 35.67
N GLN A 8 -25.62 -17.08 34.79
CA GLN A 8 -24.52 -16.11 34.68
C GLN A 8 -24.99 -14.71 35.06
N GLY A 9 -24.25 -14.07 35.98
CA GLY A 9 -24.50 -12.70 36.43
C GLY A 9 -24.30 -11.69 35.29
N LYS A 10 -25.24 -10.76 35.14
CA LYS A 10 -25.12 -9.66 34.17
C LYS A 10 -24.26 -8.53 34.78
N PRO A 11 -23.33 -7.93 34.03
CA PRO A 11 -22.61 -6.74 34.49
C PRO A 11 -23.55 -5.54 34.61
N LYS A 12 -23.25 -4.62 35.53
CA LYS A 12 -24.06 -3.41 35.82
C LYS A 12 -24.31 -2.54 34.58
N SER A 13 -23.40 -2.55 33.60
CA SER A 13 -23.49 -1.80 32.34
C SER A 13 -24.38 -2.44 31.27
N GLY A 14 -24.84 -3.69 31.48
CA GLY A 14 -25.65 -4.43 30.49
C GLY A 14 -24.91 -4.86 29.22
N ARG A 15 -23.65 -4.45 29.04
CA ARG A 15 -22.85 -4.74 27.85
C ARG A 15 -21.78 -5.78 28.16
N THR A 16 -21.90 -6.98 27.60
CA THR A 16 -20.89 -8.02 27.67
C THR A 16 -19.89 -7.84 26.51
N TRP A 17 -18.59 -7.96 26.79
CA TRP A 17 -17.54 -7.90 25.75
C TRP A 17 -17.34 -9.25 25.05
N LYS A 18 -17.88 -10.32 25.64
CA LYS A 18 -17.74 -11.71 25.20
C LYS A 18 -19.13 -12.34 25.07
N GLU A 19 -19.34 -13.05 23.98
CA GLU A 19 -20.55 -13.85 23.78
C GLU A 19 -20.51 -15.13 24.62
N ASP A 20 -21.69 -15.57 25.07
CA ASP A 20 -21.83 -16.83 25.79
C ASP A 20 -21.47 -17.99 24.86
N LYS A 21 -20.41 -18.72 25.23
CA LYS A 21 -19.93 -19.84 24.41
C LYS A 21 -20.81 -21.06 24.67
N SER A 22 -21.40 -21.62 23.62
CA SER A 22 -22.10 -22.91 23.72
C SER A 22 -21.14 -23.99 24.22
N ARG A 23 -21.61 -24.88 25.11
CA ARG A 23 -20.82 -26.02 25.59
C ARG A 23 -20.41 -26.87 24.39
N THR A 24 -19.18 -27.38 24.38
CA THR A 24 -18.71 -28.29 23.32
C THR A 24 -19.56 -29.56 23.23
N SER A 25 -20.21 -29.97 24.32
CA SER A 25 -21.19 -31.06 24.37
C SER A 25 -22.52 -30.76 23.66
N SER A 26 -22.80 -29.50 23.34
CA SER A 26 -23.97 -29.10 22.54
C SER A 26 -23.76 -29.35 21.05
N VAL A 27 -22.52 -29.59 20.62
CA VAL A 27 -22.21 -29.99 19.25
C VAL A 27 -22.59 -31.46 19.10
N ILE A 28 -23.68 -31.71 18.37
CA ILE A 28 -24.11 -33.07 18.04
C ILE A 28 -23.02 -33.69 17.16
N SER A 29 -22.26 -34.63 17.72
CA SER A 29 -21.21 -35.37 17.03
C SER A 29 -21.81 -36.47 16.15
N VAL A 30 -22.53 -36.06 15.09
CA VAL A 30 -23.02 -37.00 14.09
C VAL A 30 -21.84 -37.56 13.30
N ARG A 31 -21.89 -38.85 12.93
CA ARG A 31 -20.92 -39.43 12.01
C ARG A 31 -20.96 -38.64 10.70
N ALA A 32 -19.84 -38.02 10.34
CA ALA A 32 -19.75 -37.26 9.10
C ALA A 32 -20.12 -38.16 7.91
N LEU A 33 -21.03 -37.69 7.06
CA LEU A 33 -21.46 -38.43 5.89
C LEU A 33 -20.24 -38.65 4.98
N LYS A 34 -19.85 -39.91 4.77
CA LYS A 34 -18.72 -40.25 3.91
C LYS A 34 -19.08 -39.86 2.49
N SER A 35 -18.39 -38.87 1.93
CA SER A 35 -18.54 -38.54 0.50
C SER A 35 -17.79 -39.56 -0.37
N SER A 36 -18.39 -39.88 -1.53
CA SER A 36 -17.73 -40.69 -2.56
C SER A 36 -16.46 -40.02 -3.07
N TRP A 37 -15.55 -40.82 -3.62
CA TRP A 37 -14.28 -40.32 -4.18
C TRP A 37 -14.52 -39.32 -5.32
N GLU A 38 -15.46 -39.62 -6.20
CA GLU A 38 -15.86 -38.76 -7.33
C GLU A 38 -16.26 -37.36 -6.86
N LYS A 39 -17.10 -37.27 -5.82
CA LYS A 39 -17.52 -35.99 -5.23
C LYS A 39 -16.33 -35.20 -4.69
N LYS A 40 -15.35 -35.87 -4.07
CA LYS A 40 -14.11 -35.22 -3.58
C LYS A 40 -13.27 -34.73 -4.75
N THR A 41 -13.13 -35.50 -5.82
CA THR A 41 -12.37 -35.11 -7.02
C THR A 41 -12.99 -33.89 -7.70
N ARG A 42 -14.32 -33.89 -7.89
CA ARG A 42 -15.05 -32.73 -8.43
C ARG A 42 -14.84 -31.48 -7.58
N GLN A 43 -14.93 -31.60 -6.25
CA GLN A 43 -14.69 -30.47 -5.35
C GLN A 43 -13.24 -29.96 -5.42
N ARG A 44 -12.24 -30.85 -5.56
CA ARG A 44 -10.84 -30.45 -5.73
C ARG A 44 -10.64 -29.68 -7.04
N GLN A 45 -11.23 -30.16 -8.13
CA GLN A 45 -11.18 -29.48 -9.44
C GLN A 45 -11.83 -28.08 -9.37
N GLN A 46 -13.04 -27.99 -8.79
CA GLN A 46 -13.71 -26.70 -8.60
C GLN A 46 -12.87 -25.72 -7.78
N LYS A 47 -12.28 -26.19 -6.66
CA LYS A 47 -11.38 -25.36 -5.84
C LYS A 47 -10.13 -24.92 -6.60
N LYS A 48 -9.58 -25.78 -7.46
CA LYS A 48 -8.42 -25.44 -8.29
C LYS A 48 -8.76 -24.31 -9.27
N LEU A 49 -9.88 -24.42 -10.00
CA LEU A 49 -10.33 -23.39 -10.93
C LEU A 49 -10.57 -22.04 -10.25
N VAL A 50 -11.24 -22.03 -9.09
CA VAL A 50 -11.48 -20.80 -8.32
C VAL A 50 -10.16 -20.16 -7.87
N LYS A 51 -9.19 -20.97 -7.42
CA LYS A 51 -7.87 -20.47 -7.00
C LYS A 51 -7.08 -19.89 -8.17
N GLU A 52 -7.09 -20.56 -9.32
CA GLU A 52 -6.42 -20.07 -10.52
C GLU A 52 -7.01 -18.75 -10.98
N TYR A 53 -8.34 -18.64 -11.00
CA TYR A 53 -9.03 -17.39 -11.33
C TYR A 53 -8.71 -16.27 -10.32
N ALA A 54 -8.76 -16.54 -9.02
CA ALA A 54 -8.40 -15.56 -8.00
C ALA A 54 -6.95 -15.07 -8.16
N LYS A 55 -6.02 -16.00 -8.47
CA LYS A 55 -4.62 -15.65 -8.73
C LYS A 55 -4.48 -14.75 -9.96
N GLN A 56 -5.20 -15.02 -11.05
CA GLN A 56 -5.19 -14.17 -12.25
C GLN A 56 -5.68 -12.74 -11.93
N VAL A 57 -6.77 -12.61 -11.18
CA VAL A 57 -7.29 -11.29 -10.76
C VAL A 57 -6.28 -10.53 -9.91
N GLU A 58 -5.60 -11.21 -8.98
CA GLU A 58 -4.55 -10.59 -8.16
C GLU A 58 -3.33 -10.17 -8.98
N THR A 59 -2.88 -11.00 -9.93
CA THR A 59 -1.73 -10.67 -10.78
C THR A 59 -2.02 -9.46 -11.66
N ASP A 60 -3.20 -9.41 -12.26
CA ASP A 60 -3.62 -8.29 -13.11
C ASP A 60 -3.70 -6.99 -12.30
N ARG A 61 -4.23 -7.07 -11.08
CA ARG A 61 -4.27 -5.91 -10.17
C ARG A 61 -2.88 -5.42 -9.82
N LYS A 62 -1.94 -6.33 -9.53
CA LYS A 62 -0.55 -5.98 -9.20
C LYS A 62 0.16 -5.33 -10.38
N GLN A 63 0.04 -5.91 -11.58
CA GLN A 63 0.62 -5.35 -12.80
C GLN A 63 0.11 -3.93 -13.07
N ARG A 64 -1.21 -3.69 -12.99
CA ARG A 64 -1.80 -2.35 -13.17
C ARG A 64 -1.26 -1.33 -12.17
N LEU A 65 -1.05 -1.72 -10.92
CA LEU A 65 -0.50 -0.83 -9.88
C LEU A 65 0.98 -0.53 -10.12
N GLU A 66 1.76 -1.54 -10.52
CA GLU A 66 3.17 -1.40 -10.86
C GLU A 66 3.37 -0.48 -12.07
N ASP A 67 2.58 -0.66 -13.14
CA ASP A 67 2.60 0.21 -14.31
C ASP A 67 2.28 1.66 -13.93
N LYS A 68 1.27 1.87 -13.08
CA LYS A 68 0.92 3.21 -12.60
C LYS A 68 2.07 3.83 -11.79
N ARG A 69 2.73 3.03 -10.95
CA ARG A 69 3.88 3.48 -10.16
C ARG A 69 5.06 3.85 -11.06
N ASN A 70 5.38 3.02 -12.05
CA ASN A 70 6.46 3.26 -13.00
C ASN A 70 6.22 4.55 -13.80
N ARG A 71 5.01 4.73 -14.33
CA ARG A 71 4.60 5.98 -15.00
C ARG A 71 4.73 7.21 -14.10
N GLN A 72 4.34 7.12 -12.83
CA GLN A 72 4.48 8.22 -11.89
C GLN A 72 5.96 8.56 -11.60
N VAL A 73 6.80 7.53 -11.46
CA VAL A 73 8.24 7.72 -11.25
C VAL A 73 8.88 8.38 -12.48
N GLU A 74 8.57 7.92 -13.68
CA GLU A 74 9.06 8.51 -14.93
C GLU A 74 8.60 9.95 -15.11
N ASN A 75 7.30 10.23 -14.88
CA ASN A 75 6.77 11.58 -14.95
C ASN A 75 7.40 12.51 -13.92
N ARG A 76 7.70 12.02 -12.72
CA ARG A 76 8.40 12.79 -11.69
C ARG A 76 9.84 13.09 -12.13
N LYS A 77 10.58 12.09 -12.63
CA LYS A 77 11.94 12.29 -13.16
C LYS A 77 11.95 13.31 -14.30
N ARG A 78 11.03 13.18 -15.26
CA ARG A 78 10.88 14.14 -16.36
C ARG A 78 10.56 15.54 -15.86
N ARG A 79 9.71 15.68 -14.84
CA ARG A 79 9.40 16.98 -14.24
C ARG A 79 10.63 17.58 -13.55
N GLU A 80 11.40 16.79 -12.81
CA GLU A 80 12.64 17.23 -12.15
C GLU A 80 13.70 17.66 -13.18
N GLU A 81 13.87 16.89 -14.26
CA GLU A 81 14.77 17.24 -15.36
C GLU A 81 14.32 18.50 -16.09
N ASN A 82 13.03 18.62 -16.39
CA ASN A 82 12.47 19.80 -17.03
C ASN A 82 12.60 21.02 -16.13
N ALA A 83 12.36 20.89 -14.84
CA ALA A 83 12.55 21.98 -13.87
C ALA A 83 14.01 22.47 -13.85
N LYS A 84 14.98 21.53 -13.83
CA LYS A 84 16.41 21.85 -13.95
C LYS A 84 16.75 22.55 -15.27
N LYS A 85 16.17 22.08 -16.39
CA LYS A 85 16.40 22.67 -17.72
C LYS A 85 15.76 24.06 -17.88
N SER A 86 14.58 24.26 -17.30
CA SER A 86 13.83 25.52 -17.36
C SER A 86 14.31 26.55 -16.33
N GLU A 87 15.22 26.17 -15.43
CA GLU A 87 15.75 27.08 -14.43
C GLU A 87 16.59 28.18 -15.11
N VAL A 88 16.00 29.37 -15.21
CA VAL A 88 16.68 30.55 -15.77
C VAL A 88 17.62 31.11 -14.72
N VAL A 89 18.91 30.87 -14.89
CA VAL A 89 19.96 31.34 -13.98
C VAL A 89 20.64 32.60 -14.47
N GLN A 90 21.00 33.50 -13.55
CA GLN A 90 21.82 34.67 -13.85
C GLN A 90 23.28 34.35 -13.58
N VAL A 91 24.13 34.35 -14.61
CA VAL A 91 25.56 34.11 -14.45
C VAL A 91 26.23 35.33 -13.81
N ILE A 92 26.74 35.16 -12.58
CA ILE A 92 27.40 36.23 -11.83
C ILE A 92 28.88 36.29 -12.24
N LYS A 93 29.23 37.28 -13.09
CA LYS A 93 30.61 37.48 -13.57
C LYS A 93 31.53 38.15 -12.54
N ASN A 94 30.99 39.01 -11.67
CA ASN A 94 31.78 39.77 -10.68
C ASN A 94 31.41 39.38 -9.24
N THR A 95 32.34 38.72 -8.55
CA THR A 95 32.14 38.19 -7.20
C THR A 95 32.28 39.24 -6.09
N ALA A 96 32.92 40.38 -6.36
CA ALA A 96 33.05 41.46 -5.38
C ALA A 96 31.68 42.09 -5.05
N LYS A 97 30.72 42.04 -5.98
CA LYS A 97 29.34 42.51 -5.73
C LYS A 97 28.63 41.68 -4.66
N LEU A 98 28.78 40.34 -4.67
CA LEU A 98 28.20 39.46 -3.64
C LEU A 98 28.76 39.77 -2.24
N LYS A 99 30.06 40.04 -2.15
CA LYS A 99 30.72 40.38 -0.88
C LYS A 99 30.26 41.72 -0.30
N ARG A 100 29.81 42.65 -1.15
CA ARG A 100 29.28 43.96 -0.76
C ARG A 100 27.78 43.94 -0.42
N MET A 101 27.06 42.85 -0.75
CA MET A 101 25.62 42.76 -0.49
C MET A 101 25.30 42.51 0.98
N ARG A 102 24.14 43.02 1.41
CA ARG A 102 23.64 42.81 2.78
C ARG A 102 23.30 41.32 3.02
N LYS A 103 23.66 40.82 4.20
CA LYS A 103 23.50 39.41 4.62
C LYS A 103 22.09 38.84 4.42
N LYS A 104 21.04 39.66 4.55
CA LYS A 104 19.64 39.26 4.32
C LYS A 104 19.33 38.87 2.87
N HIS A 105 19.97 39.53 1.89
CA HIS A 105 19.77 39.24 0.46
C HIS A 105 20.53 37.98 0.07
N LEU A 106 21.72 37.76 0.63
CA LEU A 106 22.51 36.54 0.41
C LEU A 106 21.78 35.26 0.85
N ARG A 107 20.91 35.34 1.86
CA ARG A 107 20.08 34.19 2.30
C ARG A 107 19.05 33.73 1.27
N LYS A 108 18.68 34.60 0.32
CA LYS A 108 17.70 34.29 -0.75
C LYS A 108 18.36 33.77 -2.02
N ILE A 109 19.69 33.81 -2.12
CA ILE A 109 20.41 33.38 -3.31
C ILE A 109 20.64 31.88 -3.21
N GLU A 110 20.05 31.13 -4.14
CA GLU A 110 20.39 29.73 -4.37
C GLU A 110 21.49 29.65 -5.42
N LYS A 111 22.50 28.80 -5.18
CA LYS A 111 23.59 28.59 -6.13
C LYS A 111 23.26 27.38 -7.00
N ARG A 112 23.42 27.52 -8.31
CA ARG A 112 23.29 26.44 -9.30
C ARG A 112 24.58 26.34 -10.10
N ASP A 113 25.00 25.11 -10.35
CA ASP A 113 26.18 24.85 -11.18
C ASP A 113 25.81 24.94 -12.66
N THR A 114 26.54 25.78 -13.38
CA THR A 114 26.43 25.95 -14.84
C THR A 114 27.67 25.44 -15.58
N THR A 115 28.61 24.85 -14.84
CA THR A 115 29.89 24.36 -15.33
C THR A 115 29.66 23.17 -16.26
N VAL A 116 29.91 23.36 -17.56
CA VAL A 116 29.88 22.27 -18.54
C VAL A 116 31.17 21.48 -18.39
N VAL A 117 31.12 20.32 -17.72
CA VAL A 117 32.28 19.42 -17.62
C VAL A 117 32.32 18.57 -18.88
N ASN A 118 33.13 18.97 -19.86
CA ASN A 118 33.48 18.12 -21.00
C ASN A 118 34.34 16.97 -20.47
N LYS A 119 33.77 15.77 -20.35
CA LYS A 119 34.55 14.58 -20.03
C LYS A 119 35.32 14.17 -21.30
N SER A 120 36.59 14.57 -21.39
CA SER A 120 37.52 13.92 -22.31
C SER A 120 37.74 12.49 -21.83
N CYS A 121 37.59 11.55 -22.77
CA CYS A 121 37.81 10.11 -22.57
C CYS A 121 39.22 9.81 -22.04
#